data_AF-A0A849Z4G0-F1
#
_entry.id   AF-A0A849Z4G0-F1
#
_cell.length_a   1.000
_cell.length_b   1.000
_cell.length_c   1.000
_cell.angle_alpha   90.00
_cell.angle_beta   90.00
_cell.angle_gamma   90.00
#
_symmetry.space_group_name_H-M   'P 1'
#
loop_
_entity.id
_entity.type
_entity.pdbx_description
1 polymer ?
#
loop_
_entity_poly.entity_id
_entity_poly.type
_entity_poly.pdbx_seq_one_letter_code
_entity_poly.pdbx_strand_id
1 'polypeptide(L)'
;LAALALAAAGLPSTDQRIERAMGFVLASVERDADGATVPGNHSSVWSTALSLRALLHAGDRLESGLLESLLWLLGAQATEPNALCNHRSRGAVRTGGFAFQHANDKMTDSDDTAVVIDTLAACLGRPELPGDLRPEVEAAIERALLFLEGMQNPDGGWSAFVHGLPGKPTGPIMTTPLSAPTSLSGLMKLVRTPLYAFGDPSTEDVTGRVLRALGNRRVARRPAAIARGRAFLERQQCKSGAWWGRWSTNFLWGTPHALVGLVATGSSLDAPAVRRGIDYLRSRQRRDGSFGETERSFGDPSLDGRGPSMPPLTATVLEALVKIGLTKSEMAQRAAENLMRTQLADGDWPDGGHLQVMIPPLSFYAYPGSHRHPPLEALALYRAAGSRLHRGPTFP
;
A
#
# COMPACT_ATOMS: atom_id res chain seq x y z
N LEU A 1 0.65 -13.94 22.31
CA LEU A 1 2.03 -14.41 22.63
C LEU A 1 2.59 -13.76 23.90
N ALA A 2 2.57 -12.43 24.05
CA ALA A 2 3.12 -11.76 25.24
C ALA A 2 2.53 -12.26 26.58
N ALA A 3 1.21 -12.38 26.69
CA ALA A 3 0.55 -12.91 27.89
C ALA A 3 1.00 -14.36 28.22
N LEU A 4 1.12 -15.22 27.20
CA LEU A 4 1.60 -16.60 27.36
C LEU A 4 3.06 -16.64 27.83
N ALA A 5 3.92 -15.78 27.28
CA ALA A 5 5.32 -15.70 27.68
C ALA A 5 5.48 -15.21 29.13
N LEU A 6 4.68 -14.22 29.55
CA LEU A 6 4.66 -13.74 30.94
C LEU A 6 4.16 -14.82 31.90
N ALA A 7 3.09 -15.52 31.55
CA ALA A 7 2.60 -16.65 32.34
C ALA A 7 3.63 -17.78 32.44
N ALA A 8 4.30 -18.12 31.32
CA ALA A 8 5.36 -19.13 31.29
C ALA A 8 6.59 -18.74 32.11
N ALA A 9 6.85 -17.44 32.27
CA ALA A 9 7.90 -16.91 33.15
C ALA A 9 7.48 -16.92 34.64
N GLY A 10 6.31 -17.46 34.99
CA GLY A 10 5.84 -17.64 36.36
C GLY A 10 5.11 -16.43 36.96
N LEU A 11 4.74 -15.44 36.13
CA LEU A 11 3.97 -14.30 36.61
C LEU A 11 2.51 -14.71 36.88
N PRO A 12 1.89 -14.22 37.97
CA PRO A 12 0.49 -14.53 38.27
C PRO A 12 -0.44 -13.91 37.22
N SER A 13 -1.62 -14.50 37.02
CA SER A 13 -2.63 -13.99 36.08
C SER A 13 -3.11 -12.57 36.40
N THR A 14 -2.97 -12.14 37.66
CA THR A 14 -3.27 -10.79 38.15
C THR A 14 -2.13 -9.79 37.90
N ASP A 15 -1.04 -10.20 37.24
CA ASP A 15 -0.01 -9.25 36.82
C ASP A 15 -0.61 -8.28 35.80
N GLN A 16 -0.46 -6.99 36.07
CA GLN A 16 -1.07 -5.92 35.27
C GLN A 16 -0.72 -6.02 33.77
N ARG A 17 0.44 -6.55 33.41
CA ARG A 17 0.83 -6.73 31.99
C ARG A 17 0.05 -7.85 31.32
N ILE A 18 -0.22 -8.93 32.04
CA ILE A 18 -1.07 -10.03 31.57
C ILE A 18 -2.51 -9.54 31.44
N GLU A 19 -3.03 -8.87 32.47
CA GLU A 19 -4.39 -8.30 32.46
C GLU A 19 -4.58 -7.33 31.29
N ARG A 20 -3.63 -6.43 31.05
CA ARG A 20 -3.68 -5.50 29.90
C ARG A 20 -3.66 -6.24 28.56
N ALA A 21 -2.80 -7.24 28.41
CA ALA A 21 -2.70 -8.01 27.16
C ALA A 21 -3.97 -8.82 26.89
N MET A 22 -4.54 -9.45 27.92
CA MET A 22 -5.80 -10.19 27.82
C MET A 22 -6.98 -9.26 27.59
N GLY A 23 -7.03 -8.12 28.29
CA GLY A 23 -8.03 -7.08 28.11
C GLY A 23 -8.08 -6.54 26.68
N PHE A 24 -6.91 -6.32 26.06
CA PHE A 24 -6.82 -5.96 24.64
C PHE A 24 -7.45 -7.02 23.74
N VAL A 25 -7.06 -8.29 23.88
CA VAL A 25 -7.60 -9.38 23.04
C VAL A 25 -9.12 -9.51 23.19
N LEU A 26 -9.62 -9.43 24.42
CA LEU A 26 -11.06 -9.54 24.70
C LEU A 26 -11.84 -8.32 24.16
N ALA A 27 -11.27 -7.13 24.24
CA ALA A 27 -11.87 -5.91 23.70
C ALA A 27 -11.90 -5.87 22.17
N SER A 28 -11.00 -6.59 21.51
CA SER A 28 -10.97 -6.73 20.04
C SER A 28 -11.94 -7.78 19.50
N VAL A 29 -12.66 -8.53 20.34
CA VAL A 29 -13.60 -9.56 19.85
C VAL A 29 -14.77 -8.91 19.12
N GLU A 30 -14.90 -9.21 17.83
CA GLU A 30 -16.02 -8.82 17.00
C GLU A 30 -17.07 -9.95 17.00
N ARG A 31 -18.36 -9.59 17.02
CA ARG A 31 -19.47 -10.56 17.03
C ARG A 31 -20.47 -10.22 15.94
N ASP A 32 -20.84 -11.23 15.19
CA ASP A 32 -21.88 -11.16 14.16
C ASP A 32 -22.83 -12.37 14.27
N ALA A 33 -23.65 -12.57 13.24
CA ALA A 33 -24.60 -13.69 13.20
C ALA A 33 -23.92 -15.07 13.10
N ASP A 34 -22.68 -15.13 12.61
CA ASP A 34 -21.93 -16.36 12.36
C ASP A 34 -20.99 -16.72 13.53
N GLY A 35 -20.68 -15.77 14.42
CA GLY A 35 -20.04 -16.07 15.69
C GLY A 35 -19.20 -14.92 16.25
N ALA A 36 -18.09 -15.29 16.89
CA ALA A 36 -17.12 -14.35 17.42
C ALA A 36 -15.78 -14.52 16.71
N THR A 37 -15.22 -13.43 16.23
CA THR A 37 -13.91 -13.40 15.59
C THR A 37 -12.97 -12.46 16.35
N VAL A 38 -11.67 -12.71 16.26
CA VAL A 38 -10.64 -11.80 16.75
C VAL A 38 -9.86 -11.32 15.53
N PRO A 39 -9.93 -10.03 15.18
CA PRO A 39 -9.21 -9.50 14.03
C PRO A 39 -7.70 -9.66 14.27
N GLY A 40 -6.99 -10.11 13.24
CA GLY A 40 -5.54 -10.31 13.33
C GLY A 40 -4.79 -8.99 13.53
N ASN A 41 -5.24 -7.93 12.88
CA ASN A 41 -4.78 -6.55 13.01
C ASN A 41 -5.98 -5.62 12.81
N HIS A 42 -5.91 -4.40 13.34
CA HIS A 42 -6.80 -3.32 12.89
C HIS A 42 -6.15 -2.55 11.73
N SER A 43 -6.94 -1.82 10.94
CA SER A 43 -6.46 -1.09 9.75
C SER A 43 -6.83 0.39 9.78
N SER A 44 -7.01 0.96 10.98
CA SER A 44 -7.67 2.26 11.16
C SER A 44 -6.96 3.40 10.41
N VAL A 45 -5.63 3.46 10.42
CA VAL A 45 -4.89 4.54 9.74
C VAL A 45 -4.98 4.37 8.23
N TRP A 46 -4.67 3.17 7.73
CA TRP A 46 -4.78 2.80 6.32
C TRP A 46 -6.18 3.09 5.75
N SER A 47 -7.22 2.66 6.47
CA SER A 47 -8.62 2.77 6.04
C SER A 47 -9.08 4.22 6.03
N THR A 48 -8.77 4.99 7.07
CA THR A 48 -9.13 6.41 7.14
C THR A 48 -8.43 7.21 6.05
N ALA A 49 -7.13 6.96 5.81
CA ALA A 49 -6.38 7.65 4.77
C ALA A 49 -6.94 7.38 3.37
N LEU A 50 -7.17 6.10 3.03
CA LEU A 50 -7.73 5.73 1.73
C LEU A 50 -9.16 6.25 1.54
N SER A 51 -10.01 6.16 2.57
CA SER A 51 -11.40 6.64 2.51
C SER A 51 -11.46 8.15 2.32
N LEU A 52 -10.71 8.90 3.13
CA LEU A 52 -10.63 10.36 3.02
C LEU A 52 -10.16 10.75 1.62
N ARG A 53 -9.09 10.14 1.11
CA ARG A 53 -8.58 10.46 -0.22
C ARG A 53 -9.59 10.11 -1.33
N ALA A 54 -10.25 8.95 -1.24
CA ALA A 54 -11.26 8.53 -2.20
C ALA A 54 -12.45 9.51 -2.26
N LEU A 55 -12.99 9.91 -1.11
CA LEU A 55 -14.09 10.88 -1.00
C LEU A 55 -13.66 12.28 -1.52
N LEU A 56 -12.44 12.72 -1.19
CA LEU A 56 -11.90 13.95 -1.77
C LEU A 56 -11.79 13.85 -3.30
N HIS A 57 -11.38 12.72 -3.86
CA HIS A 57 -11.41 12.56 -5.32
C HIS A 57 -12.84 12.51 -5.88
N ALA A 58 -13.80 11.95 -5.14
CA ALA A 58 -15.22 11.89 -5.49
C ALA A 58 -15.91 13.27 -5.46
N GLY A 59 -15.25 14.28 -4.90
CA GLY A 59 -15.72 15.66 -4.90
C GLY A 59 -16.31 16.11 -3.57
N ASP A 60 -16.28 15.27 -2.54
CA ASP A 60 -16.70 15.64 -1.20
C ASP A 60 -15.84 16.77 -0.65
N ARG A 61 -16.50 17.70 0.05
CA ARG A 61 -15.85 18.87 0.64
C ARG A 61 -15.20 18.49 1.96
N LEU A 62 -14.07 19.13 2.28
CA LEU A 62 -13.34 18.90 3.52
C LEU A 62 -14.03 19.62 4.69
N GLU A 63 -15.22 19.14 5.05
CA GLU A 63 -16.10 19.68 6.10
C GLU A 63 -16.43 18.58 7.12
N SER A 64 -16.93 18.99 8.30
CA SER A 64 -17.35 18.13 9.44
C SER A 64 -16.64 16.77 9.49
N GLY A 65 -17.25 15.68 9.00
CA GLY A 65 -16.69 14.33 9.11
C GLY A 65 -15.38 14.09 8.34
N LEU A 66 -15.17 14.72 7.18
CA LEU A 66 -13.88 14.62 6.46
C LEU A 66 -12.80 15.44 7.16
N LEU A 67 -13.17 16.58 7.75
CA LEU A 67 -12.26 17.37 8.56
C LEU A 67 -11.86 16.63 9.84
N GLU A 68 -12.81 15.99 10.53
CA GLU A 68 -12.54 15.11 11.68
C GLU A 68 -11.59 13.97 11.30
N SER A 69 -11.77 13.37 10.12
CA SER A 69 -10.88 12.33 9.60
C SER A 69 -9.46 12.84 9.37
N LEU A 70 -9.31 14.07 8.85
CA LEU A 70 -8.00 14.73 8.71
C LEU A 70 -7.34 14.99 10.08
N LEU A 71 -8.08 15.57 11.03
CA LEU A 71 -7.57 15.85 12.37
C LEU A 71 -7.16 14.56 13.09
N TRP A 72 -7.96 13.51 12.96
CA TRP A 72 -7.64 12.20 13.50
C TRP A 72 -6.37 11.61 12.87
N LEU A 73 -6.19 11.72 11.55
CA LEU A 73 -4.97 11.28 10.87
C LEU A 73 -3.74 12.08 11.35
N LEU A 74 -3.85 13.39 11.53
CA LEU A 74 -2.75 14.21 12.08
C LEU A 74 -2.36 13.73 13.49
N GLY A 75 -3.35 13.43 14.33
CA GLY A 75 -3.14 12.88 15.67
C GLY A 75 -2.58 11.45 15.69
N ALA A 76 -2.74 10.68 14.61
CA ALA A 76 -2.21 9.33 14.47
C ALA A 76 -0.72 9.28 14.07
N GLN A 77 -0.08 10.44 13.83
CA GLN A 77 1.33 10.47 13.46
C GLN A 77 2.22 10.11 14.66
N ALA A 78 3.11 9.13 14.48
CA ALA A 78 3.94 8.64 15.57
C ALA A 78 4.88 9.74 16.09
N THR A 79 4.76 10.03 17.38
CA THR A 79 5.64 10.97 18.09
C THR A 79 6.79 10.26 18.78
N GLU A 80 6.61 8.97 19.04
CA GLU A 80 7.60 8.08 19.61
C GLU A 80 8.57 7.56 18.54
N PRO A 81 9.89 7.46 18.84
CA PRO A 81 10.83 6.86 17.91
C PRO A 81 10.50 5.39 17.64
N ASN A 82 10.42 5.00 16.36
CA ASN A 82 10.33 3.61 15.94
C ASN A 82 11.53 2.82 16.50
N ALA A 83 11.31 1.55 16.85
CA ALA A 83 12.29 0.72 17.52
C ALA A 83 13.62 0.66 16.75
N LEU A 84 14.75 0.68 17.47
CA LEU A 84 16.08 0.64 16.84
C LEU A 84 16.28 -0.61 15.97
N CYS A 85 15.66 -1.73 16.33
CA CYS A 85 15.74 -2.96 15.53
C CYS A 85 15.05 -2.84 14.16
N ASN A 86 14.02 -1.99 14.07
CA ASN A 86 13.26 -1.72 12.85
C ASN A 86 13.90 -0.59 12.04
N HIS A 87 14.27 0.51 12.69
CA HIS A 87 14.88 1.67 12.05
C HIS A 87 16.30 1.89 12.59
N ARG A 88 17.26 1.17 12.02
CA ARG A 88 18.69 1.21 12.42
C ARG A 88 19.58 2.16 11.61
N SER A 89 18.99 2.95 10.72
CA SER A 89 19.73 3.93 9.93
C SER A 89 20.39 4.98 10.83
N ARG A 90 21.71 5.12 10.73
CA ARG A 90 22.50 5.94 11.66
C ARG A 90 22.18 7.43 11.43
N GLY A 91 21.73 8.11 12.48
CA GLY A 91 21.40 9.53 12.43
C GLY A 91 20.06 9.86 11.76
N ALA A 92 19.28 8.85 11.37
CA ALA A 92 17.98 9.05 10.76
C ALA A 92 16.91 9.47 11.77
N VAL A 93 15.93 10.24 11.28
CA VAL A 93 14.72 10.58 12.03
C VAL A 93 13.83 9.34 12.11
N ARG A 94 13.47 8.93 13.34
CA ARG A 94 12.68 7.71 13.60
C ARG A 94 11.25 7.98 14.06
N THR A 95 10.86 9.24 14.11
CA THR A 95 9.50 9.71 14.42
C THR A 95 8.83 10.20 13.14
N GLY A 96 7.53 10.49 13.18
CA GLY A 96 6.81 11.08 12.05
C GLY A 96 6.24 10.08 11.03
N GLY A 97 6.56 8.79 11.16
CA GLY A 97 5.90 7.74 10.39
C GLY A 97 4.47 7.48 10.85
N PHE A 98 3.75 6.70 10.05
CA PHE A 98 2.41 6.20 10.35
C PHE A 98 2.45 4.68 10.39
N ALA A 99 1.63 4.07 11.24
CA ALA A 99 1.47 2.63 11.33
C ALA A 99 0.10 2.24 10.77
N PHE A 100 -0.05 1.00 10.30
CA PHE A 100 -1.33 0.44 9.81
C PHE A 100 -2.53 0.64 10.76
N GLN A 101 -2.28 0.51 12.06
CA GLN A 101 -3.28 0.67 13.12
C GLN A 101 -2.92 1.82 14.07
N HIS A 102 -3.95 2.43 14.65
CA HIS A 102 -3.79 3.47 15.66
C HIS A 102 -3.07 2.94 16.92
N ALA A 103 -2.32 3.83 17.58
CA ALA A 103 -1.56 3.54 18.81
C ALA A 103 -0.52 2.41 18.67
N ASN A 104 0.06 2.26 17.48
CA ASN A 104 1.16 1.31 17.20
C ASN A 104 2.43 2.02 16.73
N ASP A 105 2.79 3.11 17.41
CA ASP A 105 3.92 3.99 17.09
C ASP A 105 5.28 3.26 17.01
N LYS A 106 5.38 2.06 17.58
CA LYS A 106 6.59 1.22 17.56
C LYS A 106 6.73 0.36 16.30
N MET A 107 5.72 0.33 15.44
CA MET A 107 5.68 -0.44 14.19
C MET A 107 5.14 0.42 13.04
N THR A 108 5.59 1.68 12.95
CA THR A 108 5.35 2.49 11.76
C THR A 108 6.04 1.90 10.55
N ASP A 109 5.47 2.12 9.37
CA ASP A 109 5.90 1.49 8.14
C ASP A 109 5.89 2.45 6.95
N SER A 110 6.68 2.13 5.94
CA SER A 110 6.88 2.98 4.76
C SER A 110 5.63 3.08 3.88
N ASP A 111 4.77 2.06 3.89
CA ASP A 111 3.62 1.96 2.99
C ASP A 111 2.49 2.86 3.48
N ASP A 112 2.07 2.70 4.74
CA ASP A 112 1.09 3.56 5.42
C ASP A 112 1.56 5.02 5.42
N THR A 113 2.84 5.25 5.73
CA THR A 113 3.41 6.61 5.71
C THR A 113 3.28 7.26 4.33
N ALA A 114 3.55 6.53 3.24
CA ALA A 114 3.41 7.05 1.88
C ALA A 114 1.95 7.32 1.50
N VAL A 115 1.02 6.44 1.90
CA VAL A 115 -0.42 6.61 1.67
C VAL A 115 -0.96 7.83 2.41
N VAL A 116 -0.54 8.05 3.65
CA VAL A 116 -0.93 9.22 4.44
C VAL A 116 -0.35 10.50 3.82
N ILE A 117 0.92 10.52 3.39
CA ILE A 117 1.48 11.68 2.68
C ILE A 117 0.64 12.04 1.45
N ASP A 118 0.28 11.07 0.60
CA ASP A 118 -0.52 11.34 -0.60
C ASP A 118 -1.92 11.88 -0.25
N THR A 119 -2.51 11.40 0.86
CA THR A 119 -3.80 11.85 1.38
C THR A 119 -3.72 13.28 1.92
N LEU A 120 -2.73 13.59 2.77
CA LEU A 120 -2.49 14.93 3.29
C LEU A 120 -2.21 15.92 2.15
N ALA A 121 -1.46 15.51 1.13
CA ALA A 121 -1.23 16.31 -0.06
C ALA A 121 -2.52 16.55 -0.87
N ALA A 122 -3.47 15.61 -0.87
CA ALA A 122 -4.80 15.84 -1.46
C ALA A 122 -5.59 16.90 -0.65
N CYS A 123 -5.53 16.85 0.68
CA CYS A 123 -6.12 17.87 1.56
C CYS A 123 -5.53 19.26 1.33
N LEU A 124 -4.21 19.40 1.18
CA LEU A 124 -3.55 20.68 0.84
C LEU A 124 -4.07 21.30 -0.46
N GLY A 125 -4.57 20.47 -1.37
CA GLY A 125 -5.17 20.90 -2.63
C GLY A 125 -6.59 21.42 -2.52
N ARG A 126 -7.20 21.41 -1.34
CA ARG A 126 -8.57 21.87 -1.11
C ARG A 126 -8.60 23.35 -0.71
N PRO A 127 -9.48 24.16 -1.34
CA PRO A 127 -9.68 25.54 -0.94
C PRO A 127 -10.38 25.66 0.42
N GLU A 128 -11.15 24.64 0.83
CA GLU A 128 -11.88 24.61 2.10
C GLU A 128 -10.98 24.26 3.30
N LEU A 129 -9.74 23.83 3.08
CA LEU A 129 -8.81 23.52 4.19
C LEU A 129 -8.59 24.77 5.05
N PRO A 130 -8.90 24.73 6.36
CA PRO A 130 -8.68 25.85 7.27
C PRO A 130 -7.24 26.37 7.21
N GLY A 131 -7.09 27.69 7.22
CA GLY A 131 -5.79 28.34 7.00
C GLY A 131 -4.76 28.06 8.10
N ASP A 132 -5.23 27.87 9.33
CA ASP A 132 -4.46 27.46 10.51
C ASP A 132 -4.00 26.00 10.46
N LEU A 133 -4.77 25.10 9.83
CA LEU A 133 -4.41 23.70 9.66
C LEU A 133 -3.41 23.47 8.52
N ARG A 134 -3.32 24.37 7.53
CA ARG A 134 -2.42 24.19 6.38
C ARG A 134 -0.94 24.02 6.80
N PRO A 135 -0.35 24.89 7.65
CA PRO A 135 1.00 24.69 8.16
C PRO A 135 1.18 23.38 8.94
N GLU A 136 0.15 22.94 9.67
CA GLU A 136 0.19 21.68 10.43
C GLU A 136 0.26 20.47 9.49
N VAL A 137 -0.54 20.47 8.43
CA VAL A 137 -0.53 19.43 7.39
C VAL A 137 0.82 19.41 6.66
N GLU A 138 1.37 20.58 6.30
CA GLU A 138 2.70 20.68 5.68
C GLU A 138 3.81 20.15 6.60
N ALA A 139 3.76 20.49 7.89
CA ALA A 139 4.71 20.00 8.88
C ALA A 139 4.59 18.48 9.10
N ALA A 140 3.36 17.94 9.10
CA ALA A 140 3.12 16.50 9.20
C ALA A 140 3.71 15.74 8.00
N ILE A 141 3.54 16.26 6.78
CA ILE A 141 4.16 15.73 5.58
C ILE A 141 5.68 15.74 5.70
N GLU A 142 6.29 16.86 6.14
CA GLU A 142 7.75 16.96 6.23
C GLU A 142 8.33 15.96 7.26
N ARG A 143 7.68 15.77 8.41
CA ARG A 143 8.08 14.73 9.39
C ARG A 143 8.02 13.34 8.78
N ALA A 144 6.96 13.04 8.02
CA ALA A 144 6.79 11.75 7.35
C ALA A 144 7.83 11.54 6.24
N LEU A 145 8.23 12.58 5.51
CA LEU A 145 9.30 12.53 4.51
C LEU A 145 10.65 12.20 5.15
N LEU A 146 11.00 12.87 6.26
CA LEU A 146 12.24 12.60 6.99
C LEU A 146 12.29 11.16 7.52
N PHE A 147 11.16 10.62 7.98
CA PHE A 147 11.03 9.21 8.32
C PHE A 147 11.32 8.29 7.13
N LEU A 148 10.69 8.54 5.97
CA LEU A 148 10.90 7.73 4.76
C LEU A 148 12.32 7.81 4.23
N GLU A 149 13.00 8.96 4.34
CA GLU A 149 14.41 9.10 3.98
C GLU A 149 15.31 8.20 4.84
N GLY A 150 15.00 8.08 6.14
CA GLY A 150 15.67 7.16 7.06
C GLY A 150 15.41 5.68 6.76
N MET A 151 14.25 5.36 6.21
CA MET A 151 13.83 3.99 5.89
C MET A 151 14.30 3.49 4.52
N GLN A 152 14.89 4.34 3.67
CA GLN A 152 15.34 3.89 2.35
C GLN A 152 16.54 2.94 2.46
N ASN A 153 16.43 1.77 1.86
CA ASN A 153 17.46 0.75 1.92
C ASN A 153 18.65 1.06 0.98
N PRO A 154 19.84 0.46 1.23
CA PRO A 154 21.01 0.62 0.37
C PRO A 154 20.80 0.21 -1.10
N ASP A 155 19.85 -0.70 -1.37
CA ASP A 155 19.46 -1.10 -2.72
C ASP A 155 18.58 -0.06 -3.45
N GLY A 156 18.24 1.03 -2.77
CA GLY A 156 17.45 2.15 -3.27
C GLY A 156 15.95 2.02 -3.09
N GLY A 157 15.43 0.84 -2.73
CA GLY A 157 14.00 0.64 -2.48
C GLY A 157 13.60 0.91 -1.03
N TRP A 158 12.33 0.65 -0.74
CA TRP A 158 11.76 0.68 0.61
C TRP A 158 11.15 -0.66 0.97
N SER A 159 11.45 -1.11 2.18
CA SER A 159 10.77 -2.19 2.89
C SER A 159 9.56 -1.63 3.65
N ALA A 160 8.69 -2.51 4.14
CA ALA A 160 7.54 -2.06 4.92
C ALA A 160 7.99 -1.53 6.29
N PHE A 161 8.62 -2.37 7.11
CA PHE A 161 8.82 -2.10 8.54
C PHE A 161 10.29 -1.93 8.95
N VAL A 162 11.24 -2.58 8.26
CA VAL A 162 12.61 -2.73 8.75
C VAL A 162 13.63 -2.26 7.73
N HIS A 163 14.42 -1.26 8.11
CA HIS A 163 15.55 -0.76 7.34
C HIS A 163 16.79 -1.65 7.46
N GLY A 164 17.47 -1.86 6.33
CA GLY A 164 18.83 -2.35 6.23
C GLY A 164 18.96 -3.87 6.40
N LEU A 165 17.88 -4.63 6.24
CA LEU A 165 17.96 -6.09 6.12
C LEU A 165 18.43 -6.49 4.71
N PRO A 166 18.91 -7.74 4.51
CA PRO A 166 19.35 -8.19 3.19
C PRO A 166 18.26 -8.01 2.13
N GLY A 167 18.65 -7.46 0.98
CA GLY A 167 17.74 -7.27 -0.16
C GLY A 167 17.32 -8.58 -0.83
N LYS A 168 16.60 -8.45 -1.94
CA LYS A 168 16.06 -9.59 -2.71
C LYS A 168 16.61 -9.65 -4.14
N PRO A 169 16.64 -10.84 -4.78
CA PRO A 169 16.90 -10.95 -6.21
C PRO A 169 15.83 -10.24 -7.04
N THR A 170 16.15 -9.97 -8.31
CA THR A 170 15.18 -9.43 -9.27
C THR A 170 13.95 -10.33 -9.41
N GLY A 171 12.75 -9.73 -9.33
CA GLY A 171 11.48 -10.42 -9.57
C GLY A 171 10.88 -11.09 -8.32
N PRO A 172 9.87 -11.96 -8.48
CA PRO A 172 9.09 -12.49 -7.37
C PRO A 172 9.95 -13.32 -6.41
N ILE A 173 9.67 -13.18 -5.13
CA ILE A 173 10.20 -14.02 -4.06
C ILE A 173 9.05 -14.74 -3.36
N MET A 174 9.38 -15.66 -2.43
CA MET A 174 8.37 -16.40 -1.68
C MET A 174 7.44 -17.23 -2.59
N THR A 175 7.99 -17.77 -3.68
CA THR A 175 7.26 -18.58 -4.66
C THR A 175 7.13 -20.05 -4.28
N THR A 176 7.77 -20.46 -3.19
CA THR A 176 7.68 -21.82 -2.64
C THR A 176 7.13 -21.74 -1.23
N PRO A 177 6.14 -22.58 -0.86
CA PRO A 177 5.62 -22.63 0.49
C PRO A 177 6.73 -22.85 1.53
N LEU A 178 6.60 -22.19 2.69
CA LEU A 178 7.47 -22.44 3.83
C LEU A 178 7.30 -23.90 4.26
N SER A 179 8.39 -24.67 4.26
CA SER A 179 8.41 -26.03 4.76
C SER A 179 9.41 -26.12 5.91
N ALA A 180 9.04 -26.79 7.00
CA ALA A 180 9.96 -27.03 8.10
C ALA A 180 11.17 -27.81 7.58
N PRO A 181 12.41 -27.41 7.92
CA PRO A 181 13.58 -28.15 7.49
C PRO A 181 13.53 -29.55 8.12
N THR A 182 13.42 -30.58 7.29
CA THR A 182 13.45 -31.99 7.72
C THR A 182 14.86 -32.58 7.76
N SER A 183 15.87 -31.78 7.41
CA SER A 183 17.27 -32.20 7.34
C SER A 183 18.22 -31.15 7.92
N LEU A 184 19.41 -31.61 8.35
CA LEU A 184 20.48 -30.72 8.83
C LEU A 184 20.92 -29.71 7.77
N SER A 185 20.93 -30.09 6.48
CA SER A 185 21.24 -29.16 5.39
C SER A 185 20.13 -28.11 5.21
N GLY A 186 18.86 -28.49 5.39
CA GLY A 186 17.73 -27.56 5.42
C GLY A 186 17.82 -26.56 6.56
N LEU A 187 18.23 -27.00 7.74
CA LEU A 187 18.47 -26.14 8.90
C LEU A 187 19.62 -25.16 8.65
N MET A 188 20.75 -25.65 8.12
CA MET A 188 21.90 -24.80 7.75
C MET A 188 21.56 -23.79 6.65
N LYS A 189 20.70 -24.16 5.68
CA LYS A 189 20.19 -23.27 4.64
C LYS A 189 19.31 -22.16 5.25
N LEU A 190 18.44 -22.51 6.20
CA LEU A 190 17.60 -21.54 6.91
C LEU A 190 18.42 -20.51 7.71
N VAL A 191 19.52 -20.95 8.33
CA VAL A 191 20.47 -20.07 9.05
C VAL A 191 21.22 -19.14 8.08
N ARG A 192 21.65 -19.64 6.92
CA ARG A 192 22.42 -18.85 5.93
C ARG A 192 21.57 -17.91 5.09
N THR A 193 20.30 -18.23 4.87
CA THR A 193 19.37 -17.43 4.07
C THR A 193 18.05 -17.38 4.82
N PRO A 194 17.93 -16.46 5.79
CA PRO A 194 16.68 -16.32 6.54
C PRO A 194 15.56 -16.08 5.54
N LEU A 195 14.42 -16.71 5.81
CA LEU A 195 13.27 -16.67 4.91
C LEU A 195 12.89 -15.23 4.67
N TYR A 196 12.63 -14.86 3.41
CA TYR A 196 12.23 -13.50 3.07
C TYR A 196 10.97 -13.05 3.83
N ALA A 197 10.12 -13.99 4.27
CA ALA A 197 9.01 -13.74 5.18
C ALA A 197 9.42 -12.98 6.46
N PHE A 198 10.66 -13.17 6.92
CA PHE A 198 11.24 -12.54 8.11
C PHE A 198 12.33 -11.52 7.78
N GLY A 199 12.64 -11.34 6.48
CA GLY A 199 13.73 -10.50 6.01
C GLY A 199 13.32 -9.09 5.60
N ASP A 200 12.01 -8.82 5.44
CA ASP A 200 11.43 -7.53 5.03
C ASP A 200 12.30 -6.73 4.03
N PRO A 201 12.63 -7.31 2.86
CA PRO A 201 13.44 -6.63 1.87
C PRO A 201 12.66 -5.46 1.24
N SER A 202 13.37 -4.59 0.52
CA SER A 202 12.71 -3.64 -0.38
C SER A 202 11.79 -4.35 -1.36
N THR A 203 10.60 -3.79 -1.58
CA THR A 203 9.59 -4.36 -2.48
C THR A 203 9.03 -3.34 -3.45
N GLU A 204 8.56 -3.83 -4.59
CA GLU A 204 8.19 -3.04 -5.75
C GLU A 204 6.93 -2.21 -5.51
N ASP A 205 5.92 -2.78 -4.84
CA ASP A 205 4.67 -2.10 -4.49
C ASP A 205 4.90 -0.99 -3.46
N VAL A 206 5.63 -1.27 -2.37
CA VAL A 206 6.00 -0.26 -1.36
C VAL A 206 6.84 0.85 -1.98
N THR A 207 7.87 0.50 -2.75
CA THR A 207 8.72 1.50 -3.43
C THR A 207 7.91 2.34 -4.42
N GLY A 208 7.00 1.73 -5.18
CA GLY A 208 6.09 2.43 -6.09
C GLY A 208 5.22 3.47 -5.38
N ARG A 209 4.66 3.13 -4.22
CA ARG A 209 3.86 4.07 -3.42
C ARG A 209 4.67 5.18 -2.77
N VAL A 210 5.86 4.87 -2.25
CA VAL A 210 6.77 5.90 -1.73
C VAL A 210 7.15 6.88 -2.85
N LEU A 211 7.53 6.39 -4.03
CA LEU A 211 7.83 7.26 -5.17
C LEU A 211 6.62 8.08 -5.62
N ARG A 212 5.41 7.52 -5.59
CA ARG A 212 4.19 8.28 -5.85
C ARG A 212 4.06 9.46 -4.89
N ALA A 213 4.25 9.24 -3.59
CA ALA A 213 4.19 10.30 -2.58
C ALA A 213 5.27 11.38 -2.82
N LEU A 214 6.52 10.96 -3.07
CA LEU A 214 7.65 11.86 -3.39
C LEU A 214 7.48 12.59 -4.74
N GLY A 215 6.66 12.04 -5.64
CA GLY A 215 6.31 12.62 -6.93
C GLY A 215 5.25 13.72 -6.86
N ASN A 216 4.52 13.81 -5.75
CA ASN A 216 3.42 14.76 -5.58
C ASN A 216 3.95 16.22 -5.56
N ARG A 217 3.29 17.11 -6.31
CA ARG A 217 3.73 18.51 -6.47
C ARG A 217 3.59 19.36 -5.21
N ARG A 218 2.78 18.93 -4.24
CA ARG A 218 2.59 19.60 -2.95
C ARG A 218 3.54 19.08 -1.86
N VAL A 219 4.47 18.22 -2.23
CA VAL A 219 5.42 17.57 -1.34
C VAL A 219 6.83 18.03 -1.72
N ALA A 220 7.66 18.31 -0.72
CA ALA A 220 9.04 18.74 -0.95
C ALA A 220 9.85 17.65 -1.68
N ARG A 221 10.56 18.04 -2.74
CA ARG A 221 11.28 17.09 -3.62
C ARG A 221 12.47 16.46 -2.91
N ARG A 222 12.63 15.13 -3.07
CA ARG A 222 13.78 14.34 -2.60
C ARG A 222 14.54 13.71 -3.76
N PRO A 223 15.31 14.47 -4.55
CA PRO A 223 15.86 14.02 -5.84
C PRO A 223 16.77 12.78 -5.71
N ALA A 224 17.62 12.73 -4.68
CA ALA A 224 18.51 11.59 -4.46
C ALA A 224 17.72 10.30 -4.12
N ALA A 225 16.73 10.40 -3.22
CA ALA A 225 15.88 9.27 -2.85
C ALA A 225 15.05 8.76 -4.05
N ILE A 226 14.48 9.70 -4.82
CA ILE A 226 13.74 9.42 -6.05
C ILE A 226 14.60 8.68 -7.07
N ALA A 227 15.81 9.16 -7.36
CA ALA A 227 16.68 8.54 -8.36
C ALA A 227 17.02 7.10 -8.00
N ARG A 228 17.33 6.84 -6.72
CA ARG A 228 17.62 5.49 -6.22
C ARG A 228 16.40 4.57 -6.28
N GLY A 229 15.22 5.06 -5.90
CA GLY A 229 13.97 4.29 -5.96
C GLY A 229 13.56 3.92 -7.37
N ARG A 230 13.69 4.85 -8.32
CA ARG A 230 13.45 4.57 -9.75
C ARG A 230 14.38 3.47 -10.25
N ALA A 231 15.67 3.58 -9.95
CA ALA A 231 16.65 2.58 -10.33
C ALA A 231 16.37 1.21 -9.69
N PHE A 232 15.85 1.18 -8.45
CA PHE A 232 15.38 -0.06 -7.82
C PHE A 232 14.24 -0.70 -8.62
N LEU A 233 13.19 0.05 -8.95
CA LEU A 233 12.07 -0.49 -9.74
C LEU A 233 12.52 -0.99 -11.10
N GLU A 234 13.38 -0.25 -11.82
CA GLU A 234 13.92 -0.67 -13.11
C GLU A 234 14.67 -2.01 -13.01
N ARG A 235 15.46 -2.22 -11.94
CA ARG A 235 16.16 -3.49 -11.69
C ARG A 235 15.25 -4.64 -11.27
N GLN A 236 14.11 -4.36 -10.65
CA GLN A 236 13.19 -5.38 -10.13
C GLN A 236 12.12 -5.81 -11.14
N GLN A 237 12.00 -5.11 -12.28
CA GLN A 237 11.01 -5.44 -13.30
C GLN A 237 11.23 -6.85 -13.87
N CYS A 238 10.18 -7.66 -13.88
CA CYS A 238 10.21 -9.03 -14.40
C CYS A 238 10.39 -9.05 -15.92
N LYS A 239 10.76 -10.22 -16.47
CA LYS A 239 10.85 -10.42 -17.94
C LYS A 239 9.52 -10.19 -18.66
N SER A 240 8.38 -10.46 -18.01
CA SER A 240 7.04 -10.16 -18.53
C SER A 240 6.73 -8.67 -18.64
N GLY A 241 7.52 -7.80 -17.99
CA GLY A 241 7.23 -6.36 -17.85
C GLY A 241 6.51 -6.00 -16.56
N ALA A 242 6.03 -7.00 -15.81
CA ALA A 242 5.36 -6.81 -14.53
C ALA A 242 6.33 -6.45 -13.39
N TRP A 243 5.77 -5.89 -12.33
CA TRP A 243 6.37 -5.84 -11.00
C TRP A 243 5.56 -6.68 -10.02
N TRP A 244 6.25 -7.34 -9.10
CA TRP A 244 5.66 -8.22 -8.10
C TRP A 244 4.94 -7.41 -6.99
N GLY A 245 3.85 -7.94 -6.44
CA GLY A 245 3.14 -7.34 -5.30
C GLY A 245 3.39 -8.16 -4.04
N ARG A 246 3.97 -7.55 -3.00
CA ARG A 246 4.30 -8.23 -1.75
C ARG A 246 3.10 -8.31 -0.82
N TRP A 247 2.32 -7.23 -0.72
CA TRP A 247 1.30 -7.07 0.31
C TRP A 247 -0.12 -7.32 -0.19
N SER A 248 -0.30 -7.41 -1.50
CA SER A 248 -1.55 -7.85 -2.11
C SER A 248 -1.30 -8.65 -3.38
N THR A 249 -2.26 -9.51 -3.73
CA THR A 249 -2.25 -10.38 -4.90
C THR A 249 -2.31 -9.59 -6.21
N ASN A 250 -1.33 -9.65 -7.11
CA ASN A 250 0.09 -9.94 -6.98
C ASN A 250 0.79 -9.05 -8.02
N PHE A 251 0.94 -9.51 -9.26
CA PHE A 251 1.56 -8.71 -10.32
C PHE A 251 0.65 -7.58 -10.84
N LEU A 252 -0.66 -7.77 -10.82
CA LEU A 252 -1.66 -6.73 -11.09
C LEU A 252 -1.82 -5.74 -9.93
N TRP A 253 -1.20 -6.01 -8.78
CA TRP A 253 -1.07 -5.05 -7.68
C TRP A 253 0.23 -4.27 -7.78
N GLY A 254 1.38 -4.96 -7.90
CA GLY A 254 2.70 -4.32 -7.96
C GLY A 254 2.88 -3.43 -9.19
N THR A 255 2.42 -3.89 -10.37
CA THR A 255 2.67 -3.18 -11.64
C THR A 255 2.03 -1.79 -11.70
N PRO A 256 0.73 -1.59 -11.37
CA PRO A 256 0.14 -0.26 -11.31
C PRO A 256 0.87 0.70 -10.35
N HIS A 257 1.25 0.23 -9.16
CA HIS A 257 1.96 1.08 -8.19
C HIS A 257 3.35 1.48 -8.65
N ALA A 258 4.11 0.56 -9.25
CA ALA A 258 5.41 0.86 -9.83
C ALA A 258 5.30 1.88 -10.98
N LEU A 259 4.32 1.72 -11.88
CA LEU A 259 4.07 2.65 -12.98
C LEU A 259 3.74 4.06 -12.48
N VAL A 260 2.83 4.19 -11.51
CA VAL A 260 2.48 5.49 -10.92
C VAL A 260 3.69 6.13 -10.27
N GLY A 261 4.48 5.39 -9.49
CA GLY A 261 5.68 5.90 -8.84
C GLY A 261 6.72 6.41 -9.84
N LEU A 262 7.00 5.65 -10.90
CA LEU A 262 7.94 6.03 -11.96
C LEU A 262 7.50 7.31 -12.68
N VAL A 263 6.23 7.40 -13.08
CA VAL A 263 5.71 8.55 -13.85
C VAL A 263 5.55 9.79 -12.97
N ALA A 264 5.05 9.65 -11.74
CA ALA A 264 4.93 10.76 -10.79
C ALA A 264 6.29 11.41 -10.47
N THR A 265 7.37 10.64 -10.59
CA THR A 265 8.76 11.08 -10.38
C THR A 265 9.51 11.39 -11.68
N GLY A 266 8.77 11.62 -12.78
CA GLY A 266 9.29 12.20 -14.01
C GLY A 266 9.76 11.22 -15.08
N SER A 267 9.44 9.93 -14.98
CA SER A 267 9.67 9.00 -16.09
C SER A 267 8.68 9.28 -17.22
N SER A 268 9.16 9.35 -18.47
CA SER A 268 8.30 9.41 -19.65
C SER A 268 7.55 8.09 -19.88
N LEU A 269 6.39 8.15 -20.51
CA LEU A 269 5.66 6.96 -20.98
C LEU A 269 6.46 6.13 -21.99
N ASP A 270 7.43 6.75 -22.67
CA ASP A 270 8.34 6.09 -23.61
C ASP A 270 9.55 5.43 -22.94
N ALA A 271 9.74 5.61 -21.63
CA ALA A 271 10.80 4.92 -20.92
C ALA A 271 10.59 3.40 -21.05
N PRO A 272 11.63 2.61 -21.38
CA PRO A 272 11.48 1.17 -21.65
C PRO A 272 10.75 0.40 -20.54
N ALA A 273 11.05 0.70 -19.27
CA ALA A 273 10.38 0.06 -18.14
C ALA A 273 8.89 0.41 -18.09
N VAL A 274 8.53 1.69 -18.28
CA VAL A 274 7.14 2.17 -18.25
C VAL A 274 6.33 1.54 -19.40
N ARG A 275 6.87 1.56 -20.63
CA ARG A 275 6.22 0.94 -21.80
C ARG A 275 5.94 -0.54 -21.56
N ARG A 276 6.93 -1.30 -21.09
CA ARG A 276 6.78 -2.74 -20.81
C ARG A 276 5.74 -3.03 -19.73
N GLY A 277 5.63 -2.17 -18.70
CA GLY A 277 4.59 -2.30 -17.69
C GLY A 277 3.19 -2.04 -18.24
N ILE A 278 3.03 -1.03 -19.09
CA ILE A 278 1.76 -0.74 -19.77
C ILE A 278 1.38 -1.89 -20.70
N ASP A 279 2.35 -2.42 -21.46
CA ASP A 279 2.12 -3.57 -22.36
C ASP A 279 1.75 -4.84 -21.58
N TYR A 280 2.37 -5.07 -20.42
CA TYR A 280 1.97 -6.14 -19.51
C TYR A 280 0.51 -5.99 -19.09
N LEU A 281 0.09 -4.82 -18.59
CA LEU A 281 -1.30 -4.57 -18.21
C LEU A 281 -2.24 -4.80 -19.41
N ARG A 282 -1.91 -4.29 -20.60
CA ARG A 282 -2.70 -4.53 -21.81
C ARG A 282 -2.86 -6.02 -22.12
N SER A 283 -1.80 -6.81 -21.94
CA SER A 283 -1.83 -8.27 -22.16
C SER A 283 -2.63 -9.06 -21.12
N ARG A 284 -3.04 -8.42 -20.01
CA ARG A 284 -3.78 -9.03 -18.91
C ARG A 284 -5.22 -8.52 -18.78
N GLN A 285 -5.62 -7.53 -19.57
CA GLN A 285 -7.02 -7.08 -19.58
C GLN A 285 -7.91 -8.18 -20.17
N ARG A 286 -8.96 -8.53 -19.43
CA ARG A 286 -9.95 -9.54 -19.85
C ARG A 286 -10.88 -8.99 -20.93
N ARG A 287 -11.64 -9.88 -21.59
CA ARG A 287 -12.58 -9.49 -22.66
C ARG A 287 -13.70 -8.56 -22.17
N ASP A 288 -14.12 -8.71 -20.93
CA ASP A 288 -15.15 -7.87 -20.28
C ASP A 288 -14.58 -6.57 -19.69
N GLY A 289 -13.30 -6.26 -19.94
CA GLY A 289 -12.63 -5.03 -19.49
C GLY A 289 -12.01 -5.11 -18.09
N SER A 290 -12.33 -6.16 -17.33
CA SER A 290 -11.80 -6.38 -15.98
C SER A 290 -10.34 -6.83 -15.96
N PHE A 291 -9.77 -6.74 -14.77
CA PHE A 291 -8.50 -7.33 -14.37
C PHE A 291 -8.74 -8.31 -13.22
N GLY A 292 -7.89 -9.32 -13.11
CA GLY A 292 -8.11 -10.41 -12.17
C GLY A 292 -6.88 -11.26 -11.96
N GLU A 293 -6.57 -11.56 -10.70
CA GLU A 293 -5.46 -12.40 -10.29
C GLU A 293 -5.82 -13.14 -9.00
N THR A 294 -5.31 -14.35 -8.84
CA THR A 294 -5.52 -15.17 -7.63
C THR A 294 -4.20 -15.39 -6.90
N GLU A 295 -4.29 -15.74 -5.61
CA GLU A 295 -3.18 -16.03 -4.74
C GLU A 295 -2.27 -17.16 -5.25
N ARG A 296 -2.79 -18.01 -6.14
CA ARG A 296 -2.03 -19.06 -6.82
C ARG A 296 -0.82 -18.51 -7.57
N SER A 297 -0.90 -17.27 -8.06
CA SER A 297 0.20 -16.59 -8.76
C SER A 297 1.46 -16.37 -7.89
N PHE A 298 1.35 -16.42 -6.55
CA PHE A 298 2.52 -16.43 -5.69
C PHE A 298 3.29 -17.74 -5.82
N GLY A 299 2.60 -18.88 -5.72
CA GLY A 299 3.21 -20.21 -5.83
C GLY A 299 3.62 -20.59 -7.26
N ASP A 300 2.93 -20.04 -8.25
CA ASP A 300 3.19 -20.27 -9.67
C ASP A 300 3.18 -18.95 -10.46
N PRO A 301 4.35 -18.32 -10.65
CA PRO A 301 4.46 -17.08 -11.42
C PRO A 301 4.03 -17.18 -12.89
N SER A 302 3.81 -18.38 -13.44
CA SER A 302 3.25 -18.52 -14.80
C SER A 302 1.77 -18.11 -14.88
N LEU A 303 1.12 -17.98 -13.72
CA LEU A 303 -0.25 -17.50 -13.57
C LEU A 303 -0.33 -15.97 -13.36
N ASP A 304 0.75 -15.22 -13.61
CA ASP A 304 0.82 -13.77 -13.38
C ASP A 304 -0.33 -13.01 -14.07
N GLY A 305 -1.07 -12.23 -13.28
CA GLY A 305 -2.20 -11.43 -13.74
C GLY A 305 -3.34 -12.24 -14.37
N ARG A 306 -3.48 -13.52 -14.01
CA ARG A 306 -4.55 -14.40 -14.48
C ARG A 306 -5.45 -14.81 -13.32
N GLY A 307 -6.74 -14.59 -13.50
CA GLY A 307 -7.77 -14.92 -12.52
C GLY A 307 -9.16 -14.47 -12.97
N PRO A 308 -10.21 -14.84 -12.23
CA PRO A 308 -11.54 -14.24 -12.39
C PRO A 308 -11.46 -12.72 -12.16
N SER A 309 -12.46 -11.99 -12.65
CA SER A 309 -12.57 -10.55 -12.43
C SER A 309 -12.51 -10.22 -10.94
N MET A 310 -11.61 -9.31 -10.56
CA MET A 310 -11.48 -8.79 -9.20
C MET A 310 -11.61 -7.26 -9.27
N PRO A 311 -12.77 -6.70 -8.90
CA PRO A 311 -13.02 -5.25 -8.97
C PRO A 311 -11.95 -4.40 -8.28
N PRO A 312 -11.43 -4.75 -7.08
CA PRO A 312 -10.31 -4.01 -6.49
C PRO A 312 -9.08 -3.89 -7.40
N LEU A 313 -8.66 -4.97 -8.08
CA LEU A 313 -7.54 -4.94 -9.02
C LEU A 313 -7.86 -4.15 -10.28
N THR A 314 -9.08 -4.29 -10.80
CA THR A 314 -9.56 -3.49 -11.94
C THR A 314 -9.49 -2.00 -11.61
N ALA A 315 -9.88 -1.62 -10.40
CA ALA A 315 -9.80 -0.27 -9.91
C ALA A 315 -8.37 0.23 -9.72
N THR A 316 -7.48 -0.57 -9.12
CA THR A 316 -6.05 -0.22 -8.99
C THR A 316 -5.39 0.02 -10.36
N VAL A 317 -5.71 -0.80 -11.37
CA VAL A 317 -5.23 -0.59 -12.74
C VAL A 317 -5.83 0.68 -13.35
N LEU A 318 -7.13 0.91 -13.22
CA LEU A 318 -7.78 2.12 -13.73
C LEU A 318 -7.19 3.39 -13.10
N GLU A 319 -7.00 3.39 -11.77
CA GLU A 319 -6.38 4.50 -11.04
C GLU A 319 -5.00 4.83 -11.60
N ALA A 320 -4.17 3.79 -11.82
CA ALA A 320 -2.85 3.97 -12.40
C ALA A 320 -2.92 4.54 -13.81
N LEU A 321 -3.80 4.02 -14.67
CA LEU A 321 -3.98 4.55 -16.02
C LEU A 321 -4.36 6.02 -16.03
N VAL A 322 -5.26 6.44 -15.14
CA VAL A 322 -5.61 7.85 -14.99
C VAL A 322 -4.40 8.68 -14.55
N LYS A 323 -3.67 8.21 -13.53
CA LYS A 323 -2.54 8.95 -12.95
C LYS A 323 -1.32 9.06 -13.86
N ILE A 324 -1.11 8.10 -14.76
CA ILE A 324 -0.06 8.16 -15.77
C ILE A 324 -0.51 8.84 -17.07
N GLY A 325 -1.71 9.43 -17.11
CA GLY A 325 -2.19 10.22 -18.25
C GLY A 325 -2.83 9.40 -19.39
N LEU A 326 -3.18 8.14 -19.14
CA LEU A 326 -3.81 7.22 -20.10
C LEU A 326 -5.34 7.10 -19.92
N THR A 327 -5.99 8.09 -19.30
CA THR A 327 -7.46 8.12 -19.09
C THR A 327 -8.26 7.87 -20.36
N LYS A 328 -7.82 8.37 -21.52
CA LYS A 328 -8.53 8.22 -22.81
C LYS A 328 -8.26 6.90 -23.53
N SER A 329 -7.41 6.04 -22.97
CA SER A 329 -7.12 4.74 -23.60
C SER A 329 -8.34 3.84 -23.55
N GLU A 330 -8.52 2.99 -24.56
CA GLU A 330 -9.55 1.95 -24.58
C GLU A 330 -9.46 1.05 -23.33
N MET A 331 -8.24 0.78 -22.87
CA MET A 331 -7.99 0.00 -21.66
C MET A 331 -8.62 0.64 -20.42
N ALA A 332 -8.47 1.96 -20.25
CA ALA A 332 -9.08 2.69 -19.14
C ALA A 332 -10.61 2.76 -19.26
N GLN A 333 -11.13 3.02 -20.46
CA GLN A 333 -12.58 3.06 -20.71
C GLN A 333 -13.25 1.74 -20.36
N ARG A 334 -12.72 0.61 -20.87
CA ARG A 334 -13.25 -0.73 -20.60
C ARG A 334 -13.15 -1.14 -19.14
N ALA A 335 -12.09 -0.71 -18.43
CA ALA A 335 -11.96 -0.94 -16.99
C ALA A 335 -13.00 -0.15 -16.18
N ALA A 336 -13.23 1.13 -16.53
CA ALA A 336 -14.26 1.95 -15.90
C ALA A 336 -15.68 1.41 -16.15
N GLU A 337 -16.00 1.03 -17.40
CA GLU A 337 -17.27 0.39 -17.76
C GLU A 337 -17.50 -0.91 -16.99
N ASN A 338 -16.46 -1.71 -16.83
CA ASN A 338 -16.53 -2.93 -16.04
C ASN A 338 -16.88 -2.66 -14.57
N LEU A 339 -16.21 -1.70 -13.93
CA LEU A 339 -16.50 -1.32 -12.55
C LEU A 339 -17.93 -0.79 -12.39
N MET A 340 -18.38 0.10 -13.27
CA MET A 340 -19.76 0.62 -13.23
C MET A 340 -20.80 -0.50 -13.39
N ARG A 341 -20.53 -1.47 -14.29
CA ARG A 341 -21.44 -2.61 -14.53
C ARG A 341 -21.46 -3.63 -13.39
N THR A 342 -20.40 -3.71 -12.60
CA THR A 342 -20.22 -4.72 -11.53
C THR A 342 -20.50 -4.19 -10.13
N GLN A 343 -20.87 -2.91 -10.01
CA GLN A 343 -21.34 -2.33 -8.76
C GLN A 343 -22.63 -3.04 -8.31
N LEU A 344 -22.70 -3.37 -7.03
CA LEU A 344 -23.85 -4.02 -6.39
C LEU A 344 -24.95 -2.99 -6.10
N ALA A 345 -26.15 -3.50 -5.79
CA ALA A 345 -27.32 -2.65 -5.54
C ALA A 345 -27.19 -1.76 -4.28
N ASP A 346 -26.36 -2.16 -3.33
CA ASP A 346 -26.02 -1.39 -2.12
C ASP A 346 -24.90 -0.35 -2.35
N GLY A 347 -24.33 -0.31 -3.55
CA GLY A 347 -23.26 0.60 -3.93
C GLY A 347 -21.84 0.05 -3.72
N ASP A 348 -21.69 -1.12 -3.10
CA ASP A 348 -20.41 -1.80 -2.93
C ASP A 348 -19.99 -2.56 -4.20
N TRP A 349 -18.82 -3.19 -4.18
CA TRP A 349 -18.37 -4.13 -5.21
C TRP A 349 -18.11 -5.51 -4.60
N PRO A 350 -18.11 -6.58 -5.41
CA PRO A 350 -17.55 -7.85 -4.98
C PRO A 350 -16.06 -7.71 -4.65
N ASP A 351 -15.61 -8.28 -3.53
CA ASP A 351 -14.18 -8.28 -3.15
C ASP A 351 -13.33 -9.10 -4.12
N GLY A 352 -13.92 -10.14 -4.73
CA GLY A 352 -13.32 -10.90 -5.83
C GLY A 352 -12.27 -11.93 -5.39
N GLY A 353 -12.09 -12.16 -4.08
CA GLY A 353 -11.22 -13.20 -3.52
C GLY A 353 -10.22 -12.66 -2.50
N HIS A 354 -9.10 -13.36 -2.32
CA HIS A 354 -8.06 -12.98 -1.36
C HIS A 354 -7.10 -11.96 -1.97
N LEU A 355 -7.46 -10.67 -1.88
CA LEU A 355 -6.56 -9.60 -2.31
C LEU A 355 -5.38 -9.44 -1.34
N GLN A 356 -5.62 -9.38 -0.03
CA GLN A 356 -4.57 -9.03 0.93
C GLN A 356 -3.78 -10.24 1.42
N VAL A 357 -2.47 -10.04 1.60
CA VAL A 357 -1.51 -11.11 1.86
C VAL A 357 -0.69 -10.80 3.10
N MET A 358 -0.59 -11.77 4.02
CA MET A 358 0.31 -11.68 5.16
C MET A 358 1.67 -12.31 4.80
N ILE A 359 1.66 -13.60 4.48
CA ILE A 359 2.85 -14.38 4.10
C ILE A 359 2.47 -15.23 2.88
N PRO A 360 2.88 -14.86 1.65
CA PRO A 360 2.63 -15.69 0.48
C PRO A 360 3.50 -16.96 0.49
N PRO A 361 3.03 -18.08 -0.10
CA PRO A 361 1.67 -18.36 -0.56
C PRO A 361 0.78 -18.97 0.57
N LEU A 362 1.08 -18.71 1.84
CA LEU A 362 0.54 -19.45 2.99
C LEU A 362 -0.65 -18.78 3.68
N SER A 363 -0.63 -17.47 3.86
CA SER A 363 -1.59 -16.76 4.71
C SER A 363 -2.06 -15.47 4.06
N PHE A 364 -3.39 -15.34 3.98
CA PHE A 364 -4.14 -14.23 3.41
C PHE A 364 -5.15 -13.73 4.43
N TYR A 365 -5.62 -12.50 4.26
CA TYR A 365 -6.62 -11.93 5.15
C TYR A 365 -7.65 -11.12 4.38
N ALA A 366 -8.87 -11.02 4.92
CA ALA A 366 -9.88 -10.13 4.41
C ALA A 366 -9.63 -8.72 4.94
N TYR A 367 -9.66 -7.73 4.05
CA TYR A 367 -9.65 -6.33 4.41
C TYR A 367 -10.99 -5.72 3.99
N PRO A 368 -11.86 -5.34 4.94
CA PRO A 368 -13.20 -4.83 4.62
C PRO A 368 -13.21 -3.63 3.67
N GLY A 369 -12.16 -2.81 3.64
CA GLY A 369 -12.08 -1.66 2.74
C GLY A 369 -11.72 -1.97 1.28
N SER A 370 -11.24 -3.19 0.98
CA SER A 370 -10.71 -3.56 -0.35
C SER A 370 -11.71 -3.39 -1.48
N HIS A 371 -12.99 -3.66 -1.22
CA HIS A 371 -14.04 -3.59 -2.23
C HIS A 371 -14.70 -2.21 -2.35
N ARG A 372 -14.43 -1.28 -1.42
CA ARG A 372 -15.03 0.07 -1.43
C ARG A 372 -14.07 1.13 -1.93
N HIS A 373 -12.92 1.25 -1.28
CA HIS A 373 -12.05 2.42 -1.49
C HIS A 373 -11.42 2.46 -2.90
N PRO A 374 -10.83 1.37 -3.42
CA PRO A 374 -10.20 1.40 -4.74
C PRO A 374 -11.19 1.71 -5.88
N PRO A 375 -12.35 1.01 -6.01
CA PRO A 375 -13.32 1.32 -7.07
C PRO A 375 -13.84 2.76 -7.00
N LEU A 376 -14.18 3.25 -5.79
CA LEU A 376 -14.63 4.62 -5.59
C LEU A 376 -13.57 5.63 -6.04
N GLU A 377 -12.34 5.49 -5.55
CA GLU A 377 -11.23 6.40 -5.89
C GLU A 377 -10.93 6.38 -7.40
N ALA A 378 -10.86 5.20 -8.00
CA ALA A 378 -10.55 5.04 -9.43
C ALA A 378 -11.61 5.67 -10.34
N LEU A 379 -12.90 5.42 -10.08
CA LEU A 379 -14.01 5.99 -10.84
C LEU A 379 -14.10 7.51 -10.65
N ALA A 380 -13.87 7.99 -9.43
CA ALA A 380 -13.84 9.41 -9.12
C ALA A 380 -12.75 10.15 -9.90
N LEU A 381 -11.52 9.60 -9.90
CA LEU A 381 -10.40 10.13 -10.67
C LEU A 381 -10.66 10.08 -12.18
N TYR A 382 -11.21 8.96 -12.68
CA TYR A 382 -11.56 8.79 -14.09
C TYR A 382 -12.58 9.85 -14.55
N ARG A 383 -13.66 10.04 -13.78
CA ARG A 383 -14.67 11.08 -14.03
C ARG A 383 -14.06 12.48 -14.03
N ALA A 384 -13.28 12.82 -13.00
CA ALA A 384 -12.66 14.14 -12.88
C ALA A 384 -11.69 14.44 -14.03
N ALA A 385 -10.92 13.46 -14.48
CA ALA A 385 -10.05 13.59 -15.64
C ALA A 385 -10.84 13.81 -16.94
N GLY A 386 -11.95 13.10 -17.13
CA GLY A 386 -12.87 13.31 -18.27
C GLY A 386 -13.47 14.72 -18.32
N SER A 387 -13.94 15.26 -17.18
CA SER A 387 -14.54 16.60 -17.12
C SER A 387 -13.55 17.74 -17.36
N ARG A 388 -12.29 17.59 -16.94
CA ARG A 388 -11.22 18.58 -17.17
C ARG A 388 -10.84 18.73 -18.64
N LEU A 389 -11.22 17.79 -19.50
CA LEU A 389 -10.94 17.80 -20.93
C LEU A 389 -12.08 18.43 -21.76
N HIS A 390 -13.28 18.60 -21.19
CA HIS A 390 -14.39 19.36 -21.81
C HIS A 390 -14.31 20.86 -21.52
N ARG A 391 -13.58 21.26 -20.47
CA ARG A 391 -13.09 22.62 -20.32
C ARG A 391 -11.82 22.71 -21.15
N GLY A 392 -11.94 23.12 -22.42
CA GLY A 392 -10.79 23.42 -23.27
C GLY A 392 -9.84 24.43 -22.59
N PRO A 393 -8.61 24.59 -23.10
CA PRO A 393 -7.64 25.48 -22.47
C PRO A 393 -8.20 26.90 -22.41
N THR A 394 -8.48 27.38 -21.19
CA THR A 394 -8.55 28.82 -20.94
C THR A 394 -7.12 29.31 -20.95
N PHE A 395 -6.68 29.80 -22.11
CA PHE A 395 -5.44 30.56 -22.22
C PHE A 395 -5.60 31.87 -21.44
N PRO A 396 -4.58 32.32 -20.68
CA PRO A 396 -4.49 33.73 -20.28
C PRO A 396 -4.34 34.65 -21.49
#